data_AF-A0ABD0N9H9-F1
#
_entry.id   AF-A0ABD0N9H9-F1
#
_cell.length_a   1.000
_cell.length_b   1.000
_cell.length_c   1.000
_cell.angle_alpha   90.00
_cell.angle_beta   90.00
_cell.angle_gamma   90.00
#
_symmetry.space_group_name_H-M   'P 1'
#
loop_
_entity.id
_entity.type
_entity.pdbx_description
1 polymer ?
#
loop_
_entity_poly.entity_id
_entity_poly.type
_entity_poly.pdbx_seq_one_letter_code
_entity_poly.pdbx_strand_id
1 'polypeptide(L)'
;MGSYYGYAVAVTDINNDGMTDLIVGAPMFMVRDSDGRLEELGRVYVYMQNGPLDLTPQLPHLTGTQTFGRFGSSITPLGDLNQDGYN
;
A
#
# COMPACT_ATOMS: atom_id res chain seq x y z
N MET A 1 -4.45 20.16 -2.84
CA MET A 1 -4.14 18.89 -3.53
C MET A 1 -4.28 17.77 -2.51
N GLY A 2 -5.13 16.77 -2.78
CA GLY A 2 -5.30 15.59 -1.92
C GLY A 2 -4.43 14.43 -2.42
N SER A 3 -4.12 13.47 -1.55
CA SER A 3 -3.26 12.32 -1.91
C SER A 3 -3.93 11.28 -2.80
N TYR A 4 -5.24 11.39 -3.03
CA TYR A 4 -6.07 10.38 -3.68
C TYR A 4 -6.01 9.02 -2.97
N TYR A 5 -5.96 9.03 -1.64
CA TYR A 5 -6.10 7.81 -0.83
C TYR A 5 -7.42 7.10 -1.16
N GLY A 6 -7.35 5.81 -1.52
CA GLY A 6 -8.49 5.04 -2.01
C GLY A 6 -8.62 5.02 -3.53
N TYR A 7 -7.64 5.54 -4.28
CA TYR A 7 -7.63 5.48 -5.75
C TYR A 7 -7.64 4.04 -6.28
N ALA A 8 -6.88 3.16 -5.63
CA ALA A 8 -6.87 1.73 -5.87
C ALA A 8 -6.99 1.00 -4.52
N VAL A 9 -7.76 -0.09 -4.50
CA VAL A 9 -7.96 -0.92 -3.32
C VAL A 9 -7.86 -2.38 -3.75
N ALA A 10 -7.15 -3.18 -2.96
CA ALA A 10 -7.08 -4.62 -3.11
C ALA A 10 -7.18 -5.30 -1.75
N VAL A 11 -7.56 -6.57 -1.76
CA VAL A 11 -7.66 -7.40 -0.57
C VAL A 11 -7.08 -8.77 -0.86
N THR A 12 -6.28 -9.31 0.05
CA THR A 12 -5.69 -10.65 -0.01
C THR A 12 -5.13 -11.01 1.37
N ASP A 13 -5.04 -12.29 1.69
CA ASP A 13 -4.31 -12.74 2.89
C ASP A 13 -2.81 -12.74 2.58
N ILE A 14 -2.05 -11.77 3.11
CA ILE A 14 -0.64 -11.56 2.76
C ILE A 14 0.26 -12.44 3.64
N ASN A 15 -0.10 -12.62 4.91
CA ASN A 15 0.70 -13.33 5.90
C ASN A 15 0.25 -14.79 6.12
N ASN A 16 -0.72 -15.27 5.34
CA ASN A 16 -1.28 -16.62 5.39
C ASN A 16 -1.80 -17.02 6.79
N ASP A 17 -2.45 -16.08 7.48
CA ASP A 17 -3.09 -16.35 8.78
C ASP A 17 -4.58 -16.71 8.68
N GLY A 18 -5.12 -16.74 7.45
CA GLY A 18 -6.51 -17.01 7.15
C GLY A 18 -7.41 -15.77 7.22
N MET A 19 -6.86 -14.61 7.55
CA MET A 19 -7.58 -13.33 7.53
C MET A 19 -7.24 -12.53 6.27
N THR A 20 -8.23 -11.86 5.71
CA THR A 20 -8.03 -11.02 4.53
C THR A 20 -7.51 -9.64 4.92
N ASP A 21 -6.33 -9.27 4.41
CA ASP A 21 -5.72 -7.96 4.62
C ASP A 21 -6.20 -6.92 3.59
N LEU A 22 -6.06 -5.64 3.93
CA LEU A 22 -6.47 -4.52 3.10
C LEU A 22 -5.26 -3.74 2.59
N ILE A 23 -5.24 -3.45 1.29
CA ILE A 23 -4.21 -2.65 0.64
C ILE A 23 -4.87 -1.43 -0.03
N VAL A 24 -4.36 -0.22 0.26
CA VAL A 24 -4.91 1.04 -0.26
C VAL A 24 -3.83 1.90 -0.92
N GLY A 25 -4.08 2.31 -2.16
CA GLY A 25 -3.23 3.21 -2.93
C GLY A 25 -3.57 4.68 -2.75
N ALA A 26 -2.54 5.53 -2.76
CA ALA A 26 -2.60 6.99 -2.73
C ALA A 26 -1.57 7.56 -3.72
N PRO A 27 -1.82 7.49 -5.04
CA PRO A 27 -0.84 7.79 -6.07
C PRO A 27 -0.36 9.24 -6.10
N MET A 28 -1.14 10.19 -5.55
CA MET A 28 -0.77 11.60 -5.48
C MET A 28 -0.19 12.00 -4.12
N PHE A 29 0.27 11.03 -3.32
CA PHE A 29 0.89 11.30 -2.03
C PHE A 29 2.21 12.08 -2.20
N MET A 30 2.31 13.20 -1.48
CA MET A 30 3.47 14.09 -1.50
C MET A 30 4.41 13.77 -0.34
N VAL A 31 5.69 13.61 -0.63
CA VAL A 31 6.77 13.42 0.36
C VAL A 31 7.64 14.66 0.40
N ARG A 32 8.18 15.00 1.58
CA ARG A 32 9.21 16.04 1.69
C ARG A 32 10.58 15.42 1.54
N ASP A 33 11.37 15.94 0.62
CA ASP A 33 12.79 15.59 0.52
C ASP A 33 13.62 16.27 1.63
N SER A 34 14.93 15.99 1.65
CA SER A 34 15.86 16.57 2.64
C SER A 34 15.94 18.09 2.58
N ASP A 35 15.65 18.68 1.42
CA ASP A 35 15.67 20.13 1.19
C ASP A 35 14.30 20.77 1.47
N GLY A 36 13.32 19.97 1.92
CA GLY A 36 11.98 20.38 2.29
C GLY A 36 11.02 20.57 1.11
N ARG A 37 11.46 20.26 -0.11
CA ARG A 37 10.63 20.32 -1.33
C ARG A 37 9.64 19.17 -1.34
N LEU A 38 8.42 19.46 -1.81
CA LEU A 38 7.37 18.48 -1.94
C LEU A 38 7.47 17.77 -3.29
N GLU A 39 7.52 16.44 -3.26
CA GLU A 39 7.55 15.59 -4.45
C GLU A 39 6.38 14.60 -4.43
N GLU A 40 5.68 14.47 -5.57
CA GLU A 40 4.67 13.43 -5.76
C GLU A 40 5.37 12.10 -5.99
N LEU A 41 5.39 11.23 -4.98
CA LEU A 41 5.98 9.89 -5.10
C LEU A 41 4.91 8.79 -5.10
N GLY A 42 3.73 9.09 -4.56
CA GLY A 42 2.71 8.08 -4.33
C GLY A 42 3.03 7.17 -3.14
N ARG A 43 2.00 6.51 -2.61
CA ARG A 43 2.12 5.64 -1.44
C ARG A 43 1.10 4.51 -1.50
N VAL A 44 1.49 3.35 -0.98
CA VAL A 44 0.60 2.22 -0.69
C VAL A 44 0.62 1.95 0.82
N TYR A 45 -0.56 1.75 1.36
CA TYR A 45 -0.82 1.42 2.74
C TYR A 45 -1.28 -0.04 2.81
N VAL A 46 -0.70 -0.81 3.72
CA VAL A 46 -1.12 -2.18 4.02
C VAL A 46 -1.71 -2.16 5.43
N TYR A 47 -2.87 -2.78 5.60
CA TYR A 47 -3.55 -2.96 6.87
C TYR A 47 -3.72 -4.45 7.11
N MET A 48 -3.03 -4.97 8.11
CA MET A 48 -3.14 -6.37 8.52
C MET A 48 -4.40 -6.54 9.36
N GLN A 49 -5.20 -7.55 9.06
CA GLN A 49 -6.38 -7.89 9.85
C GLN A 49 -5.99 -8.85 10.97
N ASN A 50 -6.10 -8.42 12.24
CA ASN A 50 -5.80 -9.26 13.40
C ASN A 50 -7.06 -9.83 14.10
N GLY A 51 -8.24 -9.47 13.60
CA GLY A 51 -9.53 -9.88 14.13
C GLY A 51 -10.69 -9.20 13.41
N PRO A 52 -11.95 -9.49 13.76
CA PRO A 52 -13.11 -8.92 13.09
C PRO A 52 -13.10 -7.39 13.15
N LEU A 53 -12.90 -6.75 11.98
CA LEU A 53 -12.78 -5.30 11.82
C LEU A 53 -11.59 -4.66 12.57
N ASP A 54 -10.63 -5.46 13.03
CA ASP A 54 -9.38 -4.98 13.64
C ASP A 54 -8.28 -4.90 12.57
N LEU A 55 -8.15 -3.72 11.96
CA LEU A 55 -7.20 -3.43 10.90
C LEU A 55 -6.06 -2.58 11.44
N THR A 56 -4.87 -3.17 11.54
CA THR A 56 -3.66 -2.47 11.99
C THR A 56 -2.80 -2.03 10.80
N PRO A 57 -2.39 -0.75 10.71
CA PRO A 57 -1.53 -0.31 9.64
C PRO A 57 -0.13 -0.91 9.78
N GLN A 58 0.35 -1.56 8.72
CA GLN A 58 1.71 -2.05 8.64
C GLN A 58 2.67 -0.88 8.33
N LEU A 59 3.75 -0.81 9.10
CA LEU A 59 4.80 0.20 8.97
C LEU A 59 6.15 -0.45 8.64
N PRO A 60 7.02 0.23 7.86
CA PRO A 60 6.78 1.51 7.19
C PRO A 60 5.84 1.37 5.98
N HIS A 61 5.16 2.45 5.61
CA HIS A 61 4.36 2.47 4.37
C HIS A 61 5.26 2.38 3.13
N LEU A 62 4.75 1.72 2.10
CA LEU A 62 5.45 1.61 0.82
C LEU A 62 5.31 2.94 0.07
N THR A 63 6.42 3.60 -0.20
CA THR A 63 6.45 4.91 -0.88
C THR A 63 7.20 4.76 -2.20
N GLY A 64 6.69 5.36 -3.27
CA GLY A 64 7.36 5.35 -4.56
C GLY A 64 8.71 6.05 -4.52
N THR A 65 9.57 5.76 -5.49
CA THR A 65 10.91 6.33 -5.59
C THR A 65 11.07 7.31 -6.75
N GLN A 66 10.08 7.40 -7.64
CA GLN A 66 10.10 8.24 -8.83
C GLN A 66 9.08 9.37 -8.74
N THR A 67 9.54 10.60 -8.91
CA THR A 67 8.67 11.79 -8.98
C THR A 67 7.67 11.67 -10.12
N PHE A 68 6.39 11.93 -9.83
CA PHE A 68 5.25 11.76 -10.74
C PHE A 68 5.03 10.32 -11.24
N GLY A 69 5.65 9.32 -10.59
CA GLY A 69 5.48 7.91 -10.93
C GLY A 69 4.13 7.31 -10.53
N ARG A 70 3.36 8.01 -9.67
CA ARG A 70 2.02 7.59 -9.22
C ARG A 70 1.98 6.17 -8.65
N PHE A 71 2.94 5.87 -7.76
CA PHE A 71 3.00 4.58 -7.06
C PHE A 71 1.71 4.31 -6.28
N GLY A 72 1.14 3.12 -6.45
CA GLY A 72 -0.18 2.77 -5.89
C GLY A 72 -1.38 3.16 -6.77
N SER A 73 -1.17 3.43 -8.06
CA SER A 73 -2.26 3.68 -9.02
C SER A 73 -3.02 2.42 -9.44
N SER A 74 -2.40 1.24 -9.36
CA SER A 74 -3.04 -0.06 -9.58
C SER A 74 -2.47 -1.09 -8.63
N ILE A 75 -3.31 -1.96 -8.09
CA ILE A 75 -2.91 -3.00 -7.13
C ILE A 75 -3.66 -4.28 -7.52
N THR A 76 -2.94 -5.38 -7.71
CA THR A 76 -3.52 -6.71 -7.96
C THR A 76 -2.80 -7.74 -7.08
N PRO A 77 -3.54 -8.56 -6.32
CA PRO A 77 -2.96 -9.74 -5.70
C PRO A 77 -2.42 -10.69 -6.78
N LEU A 78 -1.27 -11.30 -6.53
CA LEU A 78 -0.67 -12.30 -7.44
C LEU A 78 -0.90 -13.74 -6.97
N GLY A 79 -1.31 -13.91 -5.71
CA GLY A 79 -1.32 -15.20 -5.04
C GLY A 79 0.10 -15.66 -4.70
N ASP A 80 0.22 -16.90 -4.24
CA ASP A 80 1.48 -17.56 -3.94
C ASP A 80 2.27 -17.85 -5.23
N LEU A 81 2.99 -16.83 -5.69
CA LEU A 81 3.67 -16.81 -6.98
C LEU A 81 4.90 -17.73 -7.01
N ASN A 82 5.58 -17.89 -5.86
CA ASN A 82 6.81 -18.67 -5.72
C ASN A 82 6.60 -20.01 -4.99
N GLN A 83 5.37 -20.34 -4.59
CA GLN A 83 4.98 -21.58 -3.92
C GLN A 83 5.65 -21.80 -2.56
N ASP A 84 5.88 -20.72 -1.79
CA ASP A 84 6.45 -20.82 -0.45
C ASP A 84 5.40 -20.86 0.67
N GLY A 85 4.11 -20.78 0.30
CA GLY A 85 2.98 -20.78 1.23
C GLY A 85 2.56 -19.38 1.68
N TYR A 86 3.04 -18.30 1.06
CA TYR A 86 2.59 -16.94 1.30
C TYR A 86 2.20 -16.23 0.00
N ASN A 87 1.34 -15.22 0.11
CA ASN A 87 1.00 -14.34 -1.03
C ASN A 87 1.86 -13.07 -1.05
#